data_AF-A0A348VXG8-F1
#
_entry.id   AF-A0A348VXG8-F1
#
_cell.length_a   1.000
_cell.length_b   1.000
_cell.length_c   1.000
_cell.angle_alpha   90.00
_cell.angle_beta   90.00
_cell.angle_gamma   90.00
#
_symmetry.space_group_name_H-M   'P 1'
#
loop_
_entity.id
_entity.type
_entity.pdbx_description
1 polymer ?
#
loop_
_entity_poly.entity_id
_entity_poly.type
_entity_poly.pdbx_seq_one_letter_code
_entity_poly.pdbx_strand_id
1 'polypeptide(L)'
;MAKIPSGTTVSISLPDGTASMKLREPGIEELNIYQAEKFNVPETATPAEGMAHVKAVQAAFFDKLLVSVEGLEGADDKPITLENKHLIPADWKSEAIFRRFDRTPVSIKN
;
A
#
# COMPACT_ATOMS: atom_id res chain seq x y z
N MET A 1 2.50 27.86 -8.49
CA MET A 1 3.13 26.73 -7.75
C MET A 1 2.09 25.64 -7.61
N ALA A 2 2.30 24.47 -8.21
CA ALA A 2 1.36 23.36 -8.09
C ALA A 2 1.36 22.89 -6.62
N LYS A 3 0.18 22.86 -5.99
CA LYS A 3 0.02 22.26 -4.66
C LYS A 3 0.39 20.79 -4.79
N ILE A 4 1.49 20.40 -4.14
CA ILE A 4 1.81 18.99 -3.95
C ILE A 4 0.60 18.39 -3.23
N PRO A 5 -0.09 17.38 -3.80
CA PRO A 5 -1.24 16.78 -3.15
C PRO A 5 -0.81 16.32 -1.76
N SER A 6 -1.62 16.66 -0.74
CA SER A 6 -1.44 16.19 0.63
C SER A 6 -1.33 14.67 0.59
N GLY A 7 -0.13 14.16 0.78
CA GLY A 7 0.20 12.75 0.64
C GLY A 7 1.06 12.33 1.81
N THR A 8 0.88 11.09 2.23
CA THR A 8 1.62 10.50 3.34
C THR A 8 2.90 9.87 2.79
N THR A 9 4.03 10.16 3.42
CA THR A 9 5.30 9.47 3.15
C THR A 9 5.39 8.22 4.00
N VAL A 10 5.59 7.08 3.36
CA VAL A 10 5.94 5.80 3.98
C VAL A 10 7.45 5.63 3.87
N SER A 11 8.14 5.61 5.01
CA SER A 11 9.59 5.38 5.06
C SER A 11 9.90 3.96 5.49
N ILE A 12 10.88 3.34 4.84
CA ILE A 12 11.38 1.99 5.14
C ILE A 12 12.87 2.11 5.43
N SER A 13 13.29 1.62 6.60
CA SER A 13 14.71 1.52 6.94
C SER A 13 15.32 0.31 6.25
N LEU A 14 16.37 0.57 5.46
CA LEU A 14 17.19 -0.44 4.81
C LEU A 14 18.57 -0.49 5.51
N PRO A 15 19.34 -1.58 5.37
CA PRO A 15 20.67 -1.70 6.00
C PRO A 15 21.65 -0.58 5.59
N ASP A 16 21.46 -0.01 4.40
CA ASP A 16 22.30 0.97 3.72
C ASP A 16 21.64 2.36 3.61
N GLY A 17 20.43 2.55 4.15
CA GLY A 17 19.76 3.84 4.07
C GLY A 17 18.30 3.83 4.50
N THR A 18 17.56 4.82 4.00
CA THR A 18 16.11 4.88 4.17
C THR A 18 15.48 5.13 2.81
N ALA A 19 14.63 4.21 2.39
CA ALA A 19 13.78 4.40 1.23
C ALA A 19 12.49 5.13 1.65
N SER A 20 11.97 5.97 0.78
CA SER A 20 10.70 6.64 1.00
C SER A 20 9.78 6.50 -0.20
N MET A 21 8.51 6.25 0.08
CA MET A 21 7.46 6.14 -0.91
C MET A 21 6.35 7.09 -0.54
N LYS A 22 5.90 7.90 -1.49
CA LYS A 22 4.82 8.85 -1.25
C LYS A 22 3.51 8.29 -1.75
N LEU A 23 2.51 8.23 -0.87
CA LEU A 23 1.15 7.86 -1.20
C LEU A 23 0.26 9.10 -1.18
N ARG A 24 -0.61 9.28 -2.17
CA ARG A 24 -1.68 10.29 -2.05
C ARG A 24 -2.73 9.81 -1.06
N GLU A 25 -3.43 10.74 -0.43
CA GLU A 25 -4.63 10.39 0.32
C GLU A 25 -5.73 9.92 -0.67
N PRO A 26 -6.35 8.74 -0.44
CA PRO A 26 -7.48 8.28 -1.22
C PRO A 26 -8.74 9.11 -0.93
N GLY A 27 -9.63 9.21 -1.92
CA GLY A 27 -10.98 9.70 -1.69
C GLY A 27 -11.83 8.71 -0.88
N ILE A 28 -12.96 9.19 -0.33
CA ILE A 28 -13.92 8.36 0.42
C ILE A 28 -14.45 7.21 -0.46
N GLU A 29 -14.76 7.49 -1.72
CA GLU A 29 -15.25 6.48 -2.66
C GLU A 29 -14.21 5.38 -2.92
N GLU A 30 -12.94 5.76 -3.11
CA GLU A 30 -11.85 4.80 -3.31
C GLU A 30 -11.61 3.93 -2.06
N LEU A 31 -11.73 4.51 -0.87
CA LEU A 31 -11.66 3.77 0.40
C LEU A 31 -12.82 2.78 0.53
N ASN A 32 -14.04 3.19 0.17
CA ASN A 32 -15.20 2.30 0.23
C ASN A 32 -15.06 1.12 -0.73
N ILE A 33 -14.60 1.38 -1.97
CA ILE A 33 -14.31 0.33 -2.96
C ILE A 33 -13.23 -0.60 -2.42
N TYR A 34 -12.14 -0.06 -1.90
CA TYR A 34 -11.07 -0.86 -1.28
C TYR A 34 -11.60 -1.77 -0.16
N GLN A 35 -12.42 -1.24 0.76
CA GLN A 35 -12.96 -2.05 1.86
C GLN A 35 -13.89 -3.15 1.35
N ALA A 36 -14.73 -2.85 0.37
CA ALA A 36 -15.61 -3.84 -0.25
C ALA A 36 -14.79 -4.95 -0.94
N GLU A 37 -13.81 -4.58 -1.77
CA GLU A 37 -12.92 -5.52 -2.46
C GLU A 37 -12.15 -6.40 -1.47
N LYS A 38 -11.65 -5.81 -0.37
CA LYS A 38 -10.85 -6.51 0.65
C LYS A 38 -11.61 -7.65 1.32
N PHE A 39 -12.90 -7.45 1.60
CA PHE A 39 -13.76 -8.46 2.24
C PHE A 39 -14.60 -9.28 1.26
N ASN A 40 -14.48 -9.03 -0.05
CA ASN A 40 -15.12 -9.83 -1.09
C ASN A 40 -14.36 -11.15 -1.33
N VAL A 41 -14.26 -11.95 -0.27
CA VAL A 41 -13.64 -13.28 -0.29
C VAL A 41 -14.76 -14.31 -0.47
N PRO A 42 -14.63 -15.30 -1.38
CA PRO A 42 -15.61 -16.37 -1.51
C PRO A 42 -15.82 -17.09 -0.18
N GLU A 43 -17.06 -17.44 0.16
CA GLU A 43 -17.37 -18.18 1.40
C GLU A 43 -16.68 -19.55 1.47
N THR A 44 -16.33 -20.11 0.30
CA THR A 44 -15.61 -21.38 0.18
C THR A 44 -14.10 -21.24 0.32
N ALA A 45 -13.57 -20.03 0.42
CA ALA A 45 -12.13 -19.79 0.53
C ALA A 45 -11.63 -20.26 1.89
N THR A 46 -10.50 -20.96 1.88
CA THR A 46 -9.76 -21.27 3.10
C THR A 46 -9.23 -19.97 3.75
N PRO A 47 -8.91 -19.98 5.05
CA PRO A 47 -8.31 -18.82 5.71
C PRO A 47 -7.02 -18.33 5.02
N ALA A 48 -6.23 -19.24 4.44
CA ALA A 48 -5.03 -18.90 3.70
C ALA A 48 -5.35 -18.15 2.40
N GLU A 49 -6.34 -18.61 1.65
CA GLU A 49 -6.80 -17.94 0.42
C GLU A 49 -7.43 -16.58 0.72
N GLY A 50 -8.23 -16.48 1.79
CA GLY A 50 -8.79 -15.20 2.25
C GLY A 50 -7.69 -14.19 2.62
N MET A 51 -6.66 -14.62 3.35
CA MET A 51 -5.53 -13.75 3.68
C MET A 51 -4.72 -13.35 2.45
N ALA A 52 -4.49 -14.28 1.51
CA ALA A 52 -3.81 -14.00 0.25
C ALA A 52 -4.58 -12.96 -0.58
N HIS A 53 -5.92 -13.05 -0.61
CA HIS A 53 -6.79 -12.07 -1.25
C HIS A 53 -6.67 -10.68 -0.62
N VAL A 54 -6.76 -10.60 0.72
CA VAL A 54 -6.60 -9.33 1.46
C VAL A 54 -5.27 -8.66 1.13
N LYS A 55 -4.16 -9.43 1.18
CA LYS A 55 -2.83 -8.92 0.82
C LYS A 55 -2.75 -8.42 -0.61
N ALA A 56 -3.35 -9.15 -1.55
CA ALA A 56 -3.37 -8.76 -2.96
C ALA A 56 -4.15 -7.46 -3.19
N VAL A 57 -5.32 -7.31 -2.58
CA VAL A 57 -6.12 -6.08 -2.65
C VAL A 57 -5.38 -4.90 -2.03
N GLN A 58 -4.72 -5.08 -0.89
CA GLN A 58 -3.88 -4.05 -0.28
C GLN A 58 -2.72 -3.63 -1.19
N ALA A 59 -2.00 -4.59 -1.77
CA ALA A 59 -0.91 -4.29 -2.68
C ALA A 59 -1.38 -3.55 -3.94
N ALA A 60 -2.54 -3.92 -4.49
CA ALA A 60 -3.13 -3.22 -5.63
C ALA A 60 -3.58 -1.79 -5.26
N PHE A 61 -4.13 -1.60 -4.05
CA PHE A 61 -4.53 -0.28 -3.57
C PHE A 61 -3.31 0.62 -3.37
N PHE A 62 -2.22 0.09 -2.81
CA PHE A 62 -0.93 0.80 -2.76
C PHE A 62 -0.49 1.30 -4.13
N ASP A 63 -0.52 0.44 -5.15
CA ASP A 63 -0.10 0.80 -6.50
C ASP A 63 -0.96 1.90 -7.14
N LYS A 64 -2.24 2.02 -6.75
CA LYS A 64 -3.15 3.12 -7.15
C LYS A 64 -2.86 4.44 -6.42
N LEU A 65 -2.28 4.37 -5.22
CA LEU A 65 -1.97 5.55 -4.39
C LEU A 65 -0.54 6.06 -4.55
N LEU A 66 0.37 5.24 -5.07
CA LEU A 66 1.79 5.59 -5.21
C LEU A 66 2.01 6.79 -6.13
N VAL A 67 2.68 7.81 -5.60
CA VAL A 67 3.00 9.08 -6.28
C VAL A 67 4.49 9.22 -6.56
N SER A 68 5.35 8.73 -5.67
CA SER A 68 6.81 8.72 -5.90
C SER A 68 7.50 7.63 -5.09
N VAL A 69 8.68 7.23 -5.56
CA VAL A 69 9.59 6.30 -4.89
C VAL A 69 10.97 6.96 -4.91
N GLU A 70 11.64 7.01 -3.77
CA GLU A 70 12.96 7.61 -3.60
C GLU A 70 13.82 6.72 -2.70
N GLY A 71 15.09 6.53 -3.07
CA GLY A 71 16.06 5.78 -2.26
C GLY A 71 15.77 4.27 -2.14
N LEU A 72 15.04 3.70 -3.10
CA LEU A 72 14.76 2.27 -3.17
C LEU A 72 15.42 1.71 -4.43
N GLU A 73 16.31 0.73 -4.28
CA GLU A 73 17.07 0.11 -5.37
C GLU A 73 16.63 -1.34 -5.58
N GLY A 74 16.57 -1.77 -6.84
CA GLY A 74 16.28 -3.15 -7.21
C GLY A 74 17.52 -4.04 -7.12
N ALA A 75 17.37 -5.31 -7.47
CA ALA A 75 18.45 -6.32 -7.38
C ALA A 75 19.69 -6.04 -8.25
N ASP A 76 19.60 -5.11 -9.21
CA ASP A 76 20.69 -4.69 -10.10
C ASP A 76 21.28 -3.30 -9.72
N ASP A 77 21.08 -2.84 -8.47
CA ASP A 77 21.43 -1.48 -8.01
C ASP A 77 20.80 -0.36 -8.85
N LYS A 78 19.69 -0.68 -9.53
CA LYS A 78 18.92 0.29 -10.33
C LYS A 78 17.82 0.89 -9.48
N PRO A 79 17.60 2.22 -9.56
CA PRO A 79 16.54 2.86 -8.81
C PRO A 79 15.17 2.31 -9.21
N ILE A 80 14.36 2.02 -8.21
CA ILE A 80 12.94 1.72 -8.39
C ILE A 80 12.19 3.05 -8.51
N THR A 81 11.52 3.21 -9.64
CA THR A 81 10.69 4.33 -10.05
C THR A 81 9.22 3.90 -10.11
N LEU A 82 8.32 4.81 -10.49
CA LEU A 82 6.92 4.46 -10.74
C LEU A 82 6.73 3.46 -11.89
N GLU A 83 7.62 3.48 -12.88
CA GLU A 83 7.53 2.64 -14.08
C GLU A 83 7.83 1.17 -13.76
N ASN A 84 8.71 0.93 -12.78
CA ASN A 84 9.08 -0.40 -12.32
C ASN A 84 8.61 -0.69 -10.88
N LYS A 85 7.54 -0.02 -10.42
CA LYS A 85 6.95 -0.21 -9.08
C LYS A 85 6.50 -1.65 -8.76
N HIS A 86 6.41 -2.51 -9.78
CA HIS A 86 6.16 -3.94 -9.61
C HIS A 86 7.33 -4.67 -8.93
N LEU A 87 8.53 -4.08 -8.93
CA LEU A 87 9.70 -4.59 -8.21
C LEU A 87 9.62 -4.39 -6.69
N ILE A 88 8.74 -3.50 -6.22
CA ILE A 88 8.48 -3.33 -4.78
C ILE A 88 7.77 -4.61 -4.28
N PRO A 89 8.28 -5.28 -3.23
CA PRO A 89 7.67 -6.50 -2.72
C PRO A 89 6.20 -6.31 -2.34
N ALA A 90 5.33 -7.25 -2.73
CA ALA A 90 3.90 -7.17 -2.44
C ALA A 90 3.61 -7.11 -0.93
N ASP A 91 4.39 -7.81 -0.11
CA ASP A 91 4.26 -7.75 1.35
C ASP A 91 4.55 -6.34 1.89
N TRP A 92 5.47 -5.57 1.29
CA TRP A 92 5.75 -4.19 1.71
C TRP A 92 4.59 -3.27 1.36
N LYS A 93 4.02 -3.44 0.15
CA LYS A 93 2.84 -2.70 -0.29
C LYS A 93 1.64 -2.96 0.63
N SER A 94 1.40 -4.24 0.93
CA SER A 94 0.33 -4.69 1.82
C SER A 94 0.49 -4.11 3.24
N GLU A 95 1.68 -4.23 3.82
CA GLU A 95 1.97 -3.71 5.16
C GLU A 95 1.81 -2.18 5.26
N ALA A 96 2.23 -1.44 4.24
CA ALA A 96 2.06 0.01 4.19
C ALA A 96 0.58 0.43 4.23
N ILE A 97 -0.27 -0.25 3.47
CA ILE A 97 -1.72 0.00 3.47
C ILE A 97 -2.37 -0.45 4.78
N PHE A 98 -2.01 -1.64 5.29
CA PHE A 98 -2.51 -2.16 6.55
C PHE A 98 -2.25 -1.17 7.70
N ARG A 99 -1.00 -0.71 7.85
CA ARG A 99 -0.64 0.25 8.91
C ARG A 99 -1.38 1.58 8.80
N ARG A 100 -1.65 2.05 7.58
CA ARG A 100 -2.19 3.38 7.36
C ARG A 100 -3.71 3.45 7.46
N PHE A 101 -4.41 2.48 6.89
CA PHE A 101 -5.86 2.51 6.72
C PHE A 101 -6.58 1.49 7.60
N ASP A 102 -5.96 0.36 7.92
CA ASP A 102 -6.61 -0.72 8.65
C ASP A 102 -6.23 -0.76 10.14
N ARG A 103 -5.04 -0.27 10.50
CA ARG A 103 -4.56 -0.23 11.90
C ARG A 103 -5.07 0.98 12.69
N THR A 104 -5.78 1.91 12.06
CA THR A 104 -6.48 2.97 12.80
C THR A 104 -7.61 2.30 13.58
N PRO A 105 -7.60 2.33 14.93
CA PRO A 105 -8.61 1.65 15.72
C PRO A 105 -9.99 2.21 15.37
N VAL A 106 -10.85 1.36 14.82
CA VAL A 106 -12.27 1.68 14.70
C VAL A 106 -12.77 1.83 16.12
N SER A 107 -13.03 3.08 16.54
CA SER A 107 -13.73 3.34 17.79
C SER A 107 -15.16 2.82 17.60
N ILE A 108 -15.39 1.55 17.90
CA ILE A 108 -16.74 1.01 18.08
C ILE A 108 -17.24 1.66 19.37
N LYS A 109 -17.98 2.76 19.23
CA LYS A 109 -18.82 3.26 20.32
C LYS A 109 -19.95 2.25 20.47
N ASN A 110 -19.98 1.55 21.60
CA ASN A 110 -21.21 0.93 22.10
C ASN A 110 -22.26 2.01 22.36
#